data_AF-A0A818UY40-F1
#
_entry.id   AF-A0A818UY40-F1
#
_cell.length_a   1.000
_cell.length_b   1.000
_cell.length_c   1.000
_cell.angle_alpha   90.00
_cell.angle_beta   90.00
_cell.angle_gamma   90.00
#
_symmetry.space_group_name_H-M   'P 1'
#
loop_
_entity.id
_entity.type
_entity.pdbx_description
1 polymer ?
#
loop_
_entity_poly.entity_id
_entity_poly.type
_entity_poly.pdbx_seq_one_letter_code
_entity_poly.pdbx_strand_id
1 'polypeptide(L)'
;MLGIKRTDKIKNNIVYETIKEEPLTQTIQRRQLRYIGHCLRRNTNEFINMYALYTPKSGHGTRKRGRPRLNYPDYVARLINNDTPPTIEEIRKTAVNREEWRKIVVACKPRLFAVE
;
A
#
# COMPACT_ATOMS: atom_id res chain seq x y z
N MET A 1 14.19 -9.29 27.82
CA MET A 1 13.88 -7.88 27.47
C MET A 1 15.02 -7.31 26.65
N LEU A 2 14.75 -6.35 25.76
CA LEU A 2 15.73 -5.78 24.81
C LEU A 2 16.77 -4.83 25.44
N GLY A 3 16.74 -4.58 26.75
CA GLY A 3 17.67 -3.67 27.44
C GLY A 3 17.48 -2.18 27.10
N ILE A 4 16.44 -1.83 26.34
CA ILE A 4 16.16 -0.46 25.88
C ILE A 4 15.33 0.28 26.94
N LYS A 5 15.80 1.47 27.33
CA LYS A 5 15.08 2.38 28.24
C LYS A 5 14.24 3.38 27.45
N ARG A 6 13.19 3.92 28.09
CA ARG A 6 12.31 4.94 27.48
C ARG A 6 13.05 6.23 27.08
N THR A 7 14.14 6.55 27.75
CA THR A 7 14.97 7.73 27.48
C THR A 7 15.92 7.54 26.29
N ASP A 8 16.09 6.31 25.81
CA ASP A 8 17.03 6.01 24.75
C ASP A 8 16.46 6.46 23.40
N LYS A 9 17.23 7.25 22.65
CA LYS A 9 16.84 7.73 21.31
C LYS A 9 17.27 6.73 20.25
N ILE A 10 16.56 5.60 20.18
CA ILE A 10 16.86 4.51 19.24
C ILE A 10 15.94 4.61 18.02
N LYS A 11 16.49 4.40 16.83
CA LYS A 11 15.71 4.34 15.59
C LYS A 11 14.90 3.04 15.54
N ASN A 12 13.67 3.09 15.02
CA ASN A 12 12.81 1.90 14.92
C ASN A 12 13.46 0.74 14.15
N ASN A 13 14.24 1.03 13.10
CA ASN A 13 14.94 -0.01 12.32
C ASN A 13 15.87 -0.87 13.19
N ILE A 14 16.57 -0.26 14.15
CA ILE A 14 17.47 -0.98 15.07
C ILE A 14 16.66 -1.96 15.91
N VAL A 15 15.48 -1.53 16.39
CA VAL A 15 14.60 -2.39 17.18
C VAL A 15 14.13 -3.58 16.34
N TYR A 16 13.64 -3.34 15.12
CA TYR A 16 13.17 -4.37 14.19
C TYR A 16 14.28 -5.39 13.85
N GLU A 17 15.49 -4.92 13.57
CA GLU A 17 16.67 -5.77 13.32
C GLU A 17 17.02 -6.63 14.54
N THR A 18 16.95 -6.06 15.74
CA THR A 18 17.28 -6.77 17.00
C THR A 18 16.30 -7.91 17.26
N ILE A 19 15.01 -7.70 17.01
CA ILE A 19 13.98 -8.73 17.20
C ILE A 19 13.78 -9.63 15.96
N LYS A 20 14.45 -9.32 14.84
CA LYS A 20 14.30 -9.99 13.53
C LYS A 20 12.85 -10.01 13.03
N GLU A 21 12.10 -8.96 13.31
CA GLU A 21 10.71 -8.80 12.86
C GLU A 21 10.61 -7.73 11.79
N GLU A 22 9.67 -7.92 10.87
CA GLU A 22 9.34 -6.90 9.89
C GLU A 22 8.54 -5.75 10.52
N PRO A 23 8.68 -4.51 10.00
CA PRO A 23 7.83 -3.41 10.44
C PRO A 23 6.35 -3.74 10.26
N LEU A 24 5.52 -3.44 11.27
CA LEU A 24 4.06 -3.65 11.21
C LEU A 24 3.43 -3.00 9.97
N THR A 25 3.92 -1.82 9.59
CA THR A 25 3.53 -1.10 8.38
C THR A 25 3.66 -1.96 7.12
N GLN A 26 4.75 -2.73 7.00
CA GLN A 26 4.95 -3.65 5.87
C GLN A 26 3.89 -4.74 5.85
N THR A 27 3.62 -5.35 7.00
CA THR A 27 2.59 -6.38 7.15
C THR A 27 1.21 -5.86 6.74
N ILE A 28 0.85 -4.65 7.19
CA ILE A 28 -0.41 -4.01 6.84
C ILE A 28 -0.51 -3.75 5.33
N GLN A 29 0.54 -3.20 4.73
CA GLN A 29 0.57 -2.89 3.29
C GLN A 29 0.49 -4.14 2.43
N ARG A 30 1.18 -5.22 2.81
CA ARG A 30 1.04 -6.53 2.15
C ARG A 30 -0.39 -7.06 2.22
N ARG A 31 -1.06 -6.92 3.38
CA ARG A 31 -2.48 -7.32 3.53
C ARG A 31 -3.40 -6.48 2.65
N GLN A 32 -3.16 -5.18 2.55
CA GLN A 32 -3.90 -4.29 1.65
C GLN A 32 -3.76 -4.74 0.19
N LEU A 33 -2.53 -5.00 -0.28
CA LEU A 33 -2.30 -5.49 -1.64
C LEU A 33 -2.95 -6.86 -1.89
N ARG A 34 -2.91 -7.79 -0.93
CA ARG A 34 -3.62 -9.08 -1.04
C ARG A 34 -5.13 -8.87 -1.20
N TYR A 35 -5.70 -7.97 -0.41
CA TYR A 35 -7.13 -7.67 -0.46
C TYR A 35 -7.52 -7.02 -1.79
N ILE A 36 -6.77 -6.01 -2.25
CA ILE A 36 -7.01 -5.37 -3.56
C ILE A 36 -6.94 -6.38 -4.69
N GLY A 37 -5.91 -7.23 -4.72
CA GLY A 37 -5.81 -8.27 -5.73
C GLY A 37 -6.96 -9.28 -5.67
N HIS A 38 -7.54 -9.54 -4.50
CA HIS A 38 -8.75 -10.34 -4.39
C HIS A 38 -9.95 -9.59 -5.00
N CYS A 39 -10.14 -8.31 -4.66
CA CYS A 39 -11.22 -7.49 -5.19
C CYS A 39 -11.19 -7.40 -6.73
N LEU A 40 -10.01 -7.16 -7.30
CA LEU A 40 -9.82 -7.02 -8.75
C LEU A 40 -9.98 -8.32 -9.56
N ARG A 41 -9.91 -9.48 -8.87
CA ARG A 41 -10.18 -10.79 -9.47
C ARG A 41 -11.63 -11.24 -9.35
N ARG A 42 -12.47 -10.49 -8.63
CA ARG A 42 -13.93 -10.71 -8.63
C ARG A 42 -14.50 -10.40 -10.02
N ASN A 43 -15.72 -10.86 -10.29
CA ASN A 43 -16.40 -10.56 -11.55
C ASN A 43 -16.48 -9.03 -11.75
N THR A 44 -16.25 -8.56 -12.99
CA THR A 44 -16.27 -7.13 -13.34
C THR A 44 -17.62 -6.47 -13.06
N ASN A 45 -18.71 -7.25 -13.01
CA ASN A 45 -20.04 -6.76 -12.68
C ASN A 45 -20.32 -6.72 -11.17
N GLU A 46 -19.38 -7.14 -10.31
CA GLU A 46 -19.49 -6.96 -8.87
C GLU A 46 -18.96 -5.59 -8.45
N PHE A 47 -19.67 -4.94 -7.51
CA PHE A 47 -19.27 -3.63 -6.97
C PHE A 47 -17.86 -3.63 -6.37
N ILE A 48 -17.44 -4.75 -5.79
CA ILE A 48 -16.10 -4.91 -5.24
C ILE A 48 -15.02 -4.72 -6.32
N ASN A 49 -15.22 -5.26 -7.54
CA ASN A 49 -14.28 -5.07 -8.64
C ASN A 49 -14.37 -3.63 -9.20
N MET A 50 -15.60 -3.17 -9.46
CA MET A 50 -15.85 -1.87 -10.07
C MET A 50 -15.24 -0.73 -9.24
N TYR A 51 -15.43 -0.76 -7.92
CA TYR A 51 -15.05 0.35 -7.04
C TYR A 51 -13.70 0.18 -6.34
N ALA A 52 -13.04 -0.99 -6.43
CA ALA A 52 -11.75 -1.24 -5.75
C ALA A 52 -10.68 -0.17 -6.04
N LEU A 53 -10.62 0.33 -7.26
CA LEU A 53 -9.69 1.39 -7.69
C LEU A 53 -10.43 2.59 -8.26
N TYR A 54 -11.59 2.92 -7.70
CA TYR A 54 -12.37 4.07 -8.14
C TYR A 54 -11.64 5.39 -7.88
N THR A 55 -11.64 6.25 -8.89
CA THR A 55 -11.24 7.65 -8.78
C THR A 55 -12.47 8.53 -8.99
N PRO A 56 -12.74 9.51 -8.11
CA PRO A 56 -13.84 10.44 -8.30
C PRO A 56 -13.68 11.23 -9.61
N LYS A 57 -14.79 11.55 -10.27
CA LYS A 57 -14.78 12.40 -11.47
C LYS A 57 -14.17 13.77 -11.16
N SER A 58 -13.49 14.37 -12.13
CA SER A 58 -12.94 15.72 -12.03
C SER A 58 -14.03 16.71 -11.59
N GLY A 59 -13.76 17.46 -10.52
CA GLY A 59 -14.71 18.43 -9.94
C GLY A 59 -15.66 17.88 -8.87
N HIS A 60 -15.60 16.58 -8.54
CA HIS A 60 -16.44 16.01 -7.49
C HIS A 60 -15.86 16.29 -6.09
N GLY A 61 -16.45 17.28 -5.40
CA GLY A 61 -16.10 17.68 -4.03
C GLY A 61 -14.93 18.67 -3.97
N THR A 62 -14.96 19.55 -2.97
CA THR A 62 -13.87 20.49 -2.71
C THR A 62 -12.88 19.90 -1.72
N ARG A 63 -11.59 20.05 -2.02
CA ARG A 63 -10.54 19.56 -1.14
C ARG A 63 -10.28 20.54 -0.01
N LYS A 64 -10.36 20.05 1.23
CA LYS A 64 -9.95 20.82 2.40
C LYS A 64 -8.44 21.11 2.39
N ARG A 65 -8.07 22.27 2.92
CA ARG A 65 -6.67 22.68 3.14
C ARG A 65 -5.94 21.62 3.96
N GLY A 66 -4.70 21.31 3.59
CA GLY A 66 -3.84 20.35 4.31
C GLY A 66 -4.01 18.87 3.92
N ARG A 67 -5.12 18.46 3.28
CA ARG A 67 -5.24 17.09 2.74
C ARG A 67 -4.17 16.89 1.65
N PRO A 68 -3.40 15.79 1.58
CA PRO A 68 -2.43 15.51 0.51
C PRO A 68 -3.06 15.25 -0.88
N ARG A 69 -2.28 15.45 -1.96
CA ARG A 69 -2.67 15.17 -3.38
C ARG A 69 -2.52 13.66 -3.62
N LEU A 70 -3.30 12.86 -2.88
CA LEU A 70 -3.23 11.41 -2.95
C LEU A 70 -4.63 10.80 -2.91
N ASN A 71 -5.05 10.20 -4.02
CA ASN A 71 -6.24 9.36 -4.06
C ASN A 71 -5.90 7.92 -3.69
N TYR A 72 -6.92 7.09 -3.45
CA TYR A 72 -6.71 5.69 -3.10
C TYR A 72 -5.97 4.91 -4.20
N PRO A 73 -6.30 5.05 -5.50
CA PRO A 73 -5.53 4.38 -6.55
C PRO A 73 -4.07 4.82 -6.61
N ASP A 74 -3.79 6.12 -6.42
CA ASP A 74 -2.42 6.63 -6.34
C ASP A 74 -1.65 6.04 -5.16
N TYR A 75 -2.33 5.85 -4.02
CA TYR A 75 -1.76 5.18 -2.85
C TYR A 75 -1.40 3.74 -3.18
N VAL A 76 -2.31 2.98 -3.81
CA VAL A 76 -2.08 1.58 -4.20
C VAL A 76 -0.94 1.47 -5.20
N ALA A 77 -0.91 2.33 -6.22
CA ALA A 77 0.18 2.36 -7.20
C ALA A 77 1.54 2.54 -6.50
N ARG A 78 1.63 3.48 -5.55
CA ARG A 78 2.85 3.70 -4.77
C ARG A 78 3.21 2.56 -3.81
N LEU A 79 2.24 1.76 -3.36
CA LEU A 79 2.53 0.53 -2.60
C LEU A 79 3.18 -0.55 -3.46
N ILE A 80 2.84 -0.59 -4.75
CA ILE A 80 3.41 -1.54 -5.71
C ILE A 80 4.82 -1.09 -6.07
N ASN A 81 4.97 0.17 -6.47
CA ASN A 81 6.26 0.77 -6.76
C ASN A 81 6.18 2.28 -6.49
N ASN A 82 7.03 2.78 -5.59
CA ASN A 82 7.02 4.19 -5.23
C ASN A 82 7.75 5.07 -6.25
N ASP A 83 8.81 4.53 -6.88
CA ASP A 83 9.66 5.27 -7.81
C ASP A 83 8.99 5.39 -9.18
N THR A 84 8.39 4.31 -9.65
CA THR A 84 7.62 4.25 -10.89
C THR A 84 6.25 3.62 -10.64
N PRO A 85 5.27 4.39 -10.12
CA PRO A 85 3.94 3.87 -9.82
C PRO A 85 3.21 3.42 -11.11
N PRO A 86 2.67 2.19 -11.16
CA PRO A 86 1.95 1.70 -12.33
C PRO A 86 0.60 2.39 -12.51
N THR A 87 0.09 2.36 -13.74
CA THR A 87 -1.25 2.87 -14.06
C THR A 87 -2.35 1.95 -13.50
N ILE A 88 -3.58 2.47 -13.36
CA ILE A 88 -4.72 1.66 -12.86
C ILE A 88 -4.97 0.45 -13.76
N GLU A 89 -4.79 0.59 -15.07
CA GLU A 89 -4.97 -0.49 -16.04
C GLU A 89 -3.91 -1.58 -15.89
N GLU A 90 -2.63 -1.20 -15.69
CA GLU A 90 -1.55 -2.13 -15.39
C GLU A 90 -1.80 -2.88 -14.08
N ILE A 91 -2.28 -2.20 -13.05
CA ILE A 91 -2.63 -2.82 -11.77
C ILE A 91 -3.76 -3.85 -11.98
N ARG A 92 -4.80 -3.50 -12.74
CA ARG A 92 -5.89 -4.42 -13.06
C ARG A 92 -5.38 -5.64 -13.84
N LYS A 93 -4.55 -5.44 -14.86
CA LYS A 93 -3.98 -6.50 -15.68
C LYS A 93 -3.11 -7.46 -14.86
N THR A 94 -2.20 -6.91 -14.06
CA THR A 94 -1.30 -7.71 -13.20
C THR A 94 -2.06 -8.45 -12.10
N ALA A 95 -3.13 -7.87 -11.55
CA ALA A 95 -3.94 -8.53 -10.52
C ALA A 95 -4.65 -9.80 -10.99
N VAL A 96 -4.94 -9.95 -12.29
CA VAL A 96 -5.54 -11.17 -12.87
C VAL A 96 -4.58 -12.36 -12.69
N ASN A 97 -3.28 -12.13 -12.90
CA ASN A 97 -2.25 -13.14 -12.71
C ASN A 97 -1.90 -13.28 -11.21
N ARG A 98 -2.37 -14.35 -10.58
CA ARG A 98 -2.19 -14.58 -9.13
C ARG A 98 -0.72 -14.72 -8.73
N GLU A 99 0.12 -15.32 -9.59
CA GLU A 99 1.54 -15.53 -9.28
C GLU A 99 2.31 -14.22 -9.36
N GLU A 100 2.06 -13.43 -10.41
CA GLU A 100 2.64 -12.11 -10.58
C GLU A 100 2.22 -11.16 -9.45
N TRP A 101 0.93 -11.17 -9.10
CA TRP A 101 0.43 -10.40 -7.96
C TRP A 101 1.07 -10.84 -6.64
N ARG A 102 1.30 -12.15 -6.44
CA ARG A 102 2.00 -12.64 -5.26
C ARG A 102 3.44 -12.12 -5.20
N LYS A 103 4.16 -12.06 -6.32
CA LYS A 103 5.51 -11.47 -6.39
C LYS A 103 5.49 -10.00 -5.99
N ILE A 104 4.51 -9.23 -6.46
CA ILE A 104 4.31 -7.82 -6.07
C ILE A 104 4.07 -7.70 -4.56
N VAL A 105 3.18 -8.51 -4.00
CA VAL A 105 2.89 -8.50 -2.56
C VAL A 105 4.15 -8.80 -1.73
N VAL A 106 4.97 -9.77 -2.14
CA VAL A 106 6.21 -10.11 -1.43
C VAL A 106 7.24 -8.98 -1.52
N ALA A 107 7.37 -8.39 -2.72
CA ALA A 107 8.29 -7.28 -3.00
C ALA A 107 7.86 -5.94 -2.38
N CYS A 108 6.66 -5.85 -1.79
CA CYS A 108 6.16 -4.64 -1.14
C CYS A 108 7.12 -4.17 -0.04
N LYS A 109 7.68 -2.98 -0.23
CA LYS A 109 8.54 -2.28 0.73
C LYS A 109 7.67 -1.42 1.66
N PRO A 110 8.00 -1.33 2.97
CA PRO A 110 7.24 -0.51 3.89
C PRO A 110 7.32 0.96 3.49
N ARG A 111 6.18 1.55 3.15
CA ARG A 111 6.06 3.00 3.00
C ARG A 111 5.79 3.61 4.36
N LEU A 112 6.78 4.30 4.91
CA LEU A 112 6.63 5.10 6.13
C LEU A 112 6.02 6.44 5.73
N PHE A 113 4.87 6.79 6.31
CA PHE A 113 4.18 8.07 6.03
C PHE A 113 4.89 9.29 6.63
N ALA A 114 6.10 9.11 7.18
CA ALA A 114 6.83 10.12 7.92
C ALA A 114 8.31 10.13 7.52
N VAL A 115 8.61 10.46 6.25
CA VAL A 115 9.88 11.06 5.83
C VAL A 115 9.61 11.90 4.58
N GLU A 116 9.32 13.18 4.77
CA GLU A 116 9.75 14.28 3.89
C GLU A 116 10.52 15.25 4.79
#